data_AF-A0A9E2AJJ2-F1
#
_entry.id   AF-A0A9E2AJJ2-F1
#
_cell.length_a   1.000
_cell.length_b   1.000
_cell.length_c   1.000
_cell.angle_alpha   90.00
_cell.angle_beta   90.00
_cell.angle_gamma   90.00
#
_symmetry.space_group_name_H-M   'P 1'
#
loop_
_entity.id
_entity.type
_entity.pdbx_description
1 polymer ?
#
loop_
_entity_poly.entity_id
_entity_poly.type
_entity_poly.pdbx_seq_one_letter_code
_entity_poly.pdbx_strand_id
1 'polypeptide(L)'
;MASYGSFEELDCWKKCRKVRIWVEELINNKISKHDFDMIQNIRRAARSSTRNIAEGFGRHHHKENIQFCRISRGSLFEIKEDLNICCDEGNLKKEDIQD
;
A
#
# COMPACT_ATOMS: atom_id res chain seq x y z
N MET A 1 -13.72 6.49 23.53
CA MET A 1 -13.07 6.17 22.25
C MET A 1 -14.08 5.41 21.42
N ALA A 2 -14.28 5.75 20.14
CA ALA A 2 -15.19 4.98 19.30
C ALA A 2 -14.74 3.51 19.28
N SER A 3 -15.62 2.60 19.70
CA SER A 3 -15.38 1.17 19.54
C SER A 3 -15.69 0.83 18.09
N TYR A 4 -14.66 0.73 17.26
CA TYR A 4 -14.82 0.29 15.88
C TYR A 4 -15.32 -1.16 15.86
N GLY A 5 -16.36 -1.43 15.07
CA GLY A 5 -16.91 -2.78 14.91
C GLY A 5 -16.13 -3.63 13.92
N SER A 6 -15.41 -2.98 13.00
CA SER A 6 -14.61 -3.64 11.98
C SER A 6 -13.41 -2.80 11.55
N PHE A 7 -12.37 -3.44 10.99
CA PHE A 7 -11.18 -2.74 10.52
C PHE A 7 -11.49 -1.81 9.32
N GLU A 8 -12.54 -2.08 8.56
CA GLU A 8 -12.98 -1.26 7.43
C GLU A 8 -13.46 0.13 7.85
N GLU A 9 -13.83 0.31 9.12
CA GLU A 9 -14.22 1.60 9.68
C GLU A 9 -13.02 2.52 9.94
N LEU A 10 -11.81 1.94 10.05
CA LEU A 10 -10.57 2.67 10.34
C LEU A 10 -10.17 3.57 9.18
N ASP A 11 -9.92 4.85 9.46
CA ASP A 11 -9.49 5.80 8.43
C ASP A 11 -8.13 5.45 7.82
N CYS A 12 -7.20 4.89 8.62
CA CYS A 12 -5.93 4.41 8.11
C CYS A 12 -6.11 3.28 7.08
N TRP A 13 -7.05 2.35 7.33
CA TRP A 13 -7.37 1.29 6.38
C TRP A 13 -8.01 1.86 5.11
N LYS A 14 -8.98 2.78 5.24
CA LYS A 14 -9.62 3.44 4.09
C LYS A 14 -8.59 4.15 3.22
N LYS A 15 -7.62 4.85 3.82
CA LYS A 15 -6.52 5.50 3.11
C LYS A 15 -5.61 4.49 2.40
N CYS A 16 -5.20 3.41 3.08
CA CYS A 16 -4.40 2.35 2.44
C CYS A 16 -5.16 1.67 1.29
N ARG A 17 -6.48 1.48 1.43
CA ARG A 17 -7.33 0.94 0.36
C ARG A 17 -7.38 1.86 -0.84
N LYS A 18 -7.46 3.18 -0.65
CA LYS A 18 -7.38 4.17 -1.75
C LYS A 18 -6.03 4.07 -2.47
N VAL A 19 -4.91 4.03 -1.73
CA VAL A 19 -3.57 3.82 -2.31
C VAL A 19 -3.52 2.53 -3.12
N ARG A 20 -4.05 1.42 -2.59
CA ARG A 20 -4.07 0.13 -3.31
C ARG A 20 -4.84 0.20 -4.63
N ILE A 21 -5.95 0.92 -4.67
CA ILE A 21 -6.75 1.10 -5.89
C ILE A 21 -6.00 1.98 -6.89
N TRP A 22 -5.47 3.12 -6.43
CA TRP A 22 -4.69 4.03 -7.25
C TRP A 22 -3.46 3.36 -7.87
N VAL A 23 -2.71 2.56 -7.09
CA VAL A 23 -1.57 1.78 -7.58
C VAL A 23 -1.97 0.83 -8.70
N GLU A 24 -3.10 0.14 -8.57
CA GLU A 24 -3.58 -0.79 -9.60
C GLU A 24 -3.97 -0.04 -10.89
N GLU A 25 -4.59 1.14 -10.77
CA GLU A 25 -4.88 2.01 -11.91
C GLU A 25 -3.60 2.53 -12.57
N LEU A 26 -2.60 2.94 -11.78
CA LEU A 26 -1.30 3.40 -12.26
C LEU A 26 -0.58 2.31 -13.05
N ILE A 27 -0.51 1.09 -12.49
CA ILE A 27 0.11 -0.07 -13.15
C ILE A 27 -0.56 -0.35 -14.50
N ASN A 28 -1.89 -0.39 -14.53
CA ASN A 28 -2.62 -0.78 -15.74
C ASN A 28 -2.54 0.26 -16.87
N ASN A 29 -2.33 1.54 -16.53
CA ASN A 29 -2.35 2.64 -17.48
C ASN A 29 -0.96 3.16 -17.88
N LYS A 30 0.04 3.04 -17.00
CA LYS A 30 1.31 3.77 -17.14
C LYS A 30 2.55 2.87 -17.13
N ILE A 31 2.55 1.80 -16.36
CA ILE A 31 3.72 0.92 -16.24
C ILE A 31 3.71 -0.12 -17.36
N SER A 32 4.88 -0.33 -17.98
CA SER A 32 5.06 -1.33 -19.03
C SER A 32 4.73 -2.73 -18.51
N LYS A 33 3.85 -3.45 -19.23
CA LYS A 33 3.44 -4.82 -18.87
C LYS A 33 4.57 -5.85 -18.98
N HIS A 34 5.73 -5.47 -19.56
CA HIS A 34 6.88 -6.36 -19.68
C HIS A 34 7.70 -6.46 -18.39
N ASP A 35 7.51 -5.54 -17.44
CA ASP A 35 8.19 -5.56 -16.15
C ASP A 35 7.33 -6.26 -15.08
N PHE A 36 7.22 -7.57 -15.22
CA PHE A 36 6.36 -8.39 -14.37
C PHE A 36 6.79 -8.40 -12.91
N ASP A 37 8.10 -8.37 -12.64
CA ASP A 37 8.64 -8.44 -11.28
C ASP A 37 8.35 -7.16 -10.50
N MET A 38 8.55 -5.98 -11.13
CA MET A 38 8.24 -4.70 -10.53
C MET A 38 6.74 -4.56 -10.26
N ILE A 39 5.90 -4.89 -11.24
CA ILE A 39 4.44 -4.89 -11.10
C ILE A 39 3.99 -5.78 -9.93
N GLN A 40 4.62 -6.95 -9.76
CA GLN A 40 4.33 -7.87 -8.67
C GLN A 40 4.77 -7.32 -7.31
N ASN A 41 5.96 -6.71 -7.21
CA ASN A 41 6.45 -6.07 -5.99
C ASN A 41 5.48 -5.00 -5.49
N ILE A 42 5.14 -4.05 -6.36
CA ILE A 42 4.22 -2.96 -6.05
C ILE A 42 2.86 -3.50 -5.59
N ARG A 43 2.28 -4.47 -6.31
CA ARG A 43 0.99 -5.09 -5.94
C ARG A 43 1.05 -5.80 -4.60
N ARG A 44 2.16 -6.49 -4.29
CA ARG A 44 2.35 -7.18 -3.00
C ARG A 44 2.40 -6.17 -1.86
N ALA A 45 3.22 -5.12 -1.99
CA ALA A 45 3.33 -4.05 -0.99
C ALA A 45 1.98 -3.33 -0.78
N ALA A 46 1.28 -2.99 -1.86
CA ALA A 46 -0.05 -2.38 -1.81
C ALA A 46 -1.08 -3.25 -1.08
N ARG A 47 -1.11 -4.57 -1.33
CA ARG A 47 -2.00 -5.50 -0.60
C ARG A 47 -1.59 -5.64 0.86
N SER A 48 -0.28 -5.73 1.14
CA SER A 48 0.31 -5.83 2.47
C SER A 48 -0.10 -4.67 3.37
N SER A 49 -0.14 -3.44 2.85
CA SER A 49 -0.57 -2.25 3.63
C SER A 49 -1.95 -2.43 4.28
N THR A 50 -2.94 -2.90 3.51
CA THR A 50 -4.31 -3.15 4.01
C THR A 50 -4.42 -4.43 4.85
N ARG A 51 -3.66 -5.49 4.51
CA ARG A 51 -3.67 -6.78 5.22
C ARG A 51 -3.14 -6.63 6.64
N ASN A 52 -2.04 -5.91 6.81
CA ASN A 52 -1.46 -5.68 8.12
C ASN A 52 -2.39 -4.88 9.03
N ILE A 53 -3.11 -3.88 8.52
CA ILE A 53 -4.09 -3.14 9.35
C ILE A 53 -5.24 -4.06 9.79
N ALA A 54 -5.76 -4.88 8.88
CA ALA A 54 -6.82 -5.84 9.21
C ALA A 54 -6.33 -6.89 10.23
N GLU A 55 -5.11 -7.41 10.06
CA GLU A 55 -4.53 -8.38 10.97
C GLU A 55 -4.30 -7.76 12.36
N GLY A 56 -3.68 -6.58 12.43
CA GLY A 56 -3.46 -5.87 13.69
C GLY A 56 -4.75 -5.56 14.46
N PHE A 57 -5.82 -5.21 13.74
CA PHE A 57 -7.15 -5.01 14.32
C PHE A 57 -7.70 -6.30 14.96
N GLY A 58 -7.55 -7.44 14.26
CA GLY A 58 -8.03 -8.75 14.73
C GLY A 58 -7.22 -9.35 15.90
N ARG A 59 -6.07 -8.79 16.28
CA ARG A 59 -5.27 -9.27 17.42
C ARG A 59 -5.84 -8.87 18.79
N HIS A 60 -6.75 -7.89 18.84
CA HIS A 60 -7.35 -7.37 20.08
C HIS A 60 -6.34 -6.92 21.17
N HIS A 61 -5.08 -6.70 20.82
CA HIS A 61 -4.02 -6.28 21.73
C HIS A 61 -3.28 -5.05 21.20
N HIS A 62 -3.16 -4.01 22.03
CA HIS A 62 -2.64 -2.71 21.59
C HIS A 62 -1.19 -2.76 21.06
N LYS A 63 -0.30 -3.51 21.73
CA LYS A 63 1.12 -3.62 21.32
C LYS A 63 1.27 -4.31 19.97
N GLU A 64 0.51 -5.37 19.73
CA GLU A 64 0.51 -6.09 18.45
C GLU A 64 -0.10 -5.21 17.35
N ASN A 65 -1.22 -4.55 17.62
CA ASN A 65 -1.83 -3.64 16.64
C ASN A 65 -0.86 -2.54 16.19
N ILE A 66 -0.11 -1.93 17.13
CA ILE A 66 0.93 -0.95 16.78
C ILE A 66 2.00 -1.57 15.88
N GLN A 67 2.46 -2.80 16.18
CA GLN A 67 3.47 -3.48 15.36
C GLN A 67 2.96 -3.67 13.93
N PHE A 68 1.74 -4.16 13.76
CA PHE A 68 1.11 -4.33 12.45
C PHE A 68 0.90 -3.00 11.70
N CYS A 69 0.52 -1.93 12.40
CA CYS A 69 0.48 -0.58 11.82
C CYS A 69 1.86 -0.12 11.33
N ARG A 70 2.94 -0.45 12.03
CA ARG A 70 4.31 -0.14 11.58
C ARG A 70 4.70 -0.92 10.34
N ILE A 71 4.33 -2.21 10.26
CA ILE A 71 4.56 -3.05 9.07
C ILE A 71 3.75 -2.50 7.89
N SER A 72 2.48 -2.17 8.10
CA SER A 72 1.64 -1.52 7.08
C SER A 72 2.28 -0.25 6.52
N ARG A 73 2.83 0.61 7.41
CA ARG A 73 3.58 1.80 7.01
C ARG A 73 4.85 1.46 6.23
N GLY A 74 5.57 0.41 6.62
CA GLY A 74 6.71 -0.11 5.87
C GLY A 74 6.33 -0.45 4.43
N SER A 75 5.24 -1.18 4.23
CA SER A 75 4.75 -1.49 2.88
C SER A 75 4.32 -0.27 2.05
N LEU A 76 3.90 0.84 2.68
CA LEU A 76 3.66 2.08 1.94
C LEU A 76 4.98 2.72 1.46
N PHE A 77 6.07 2.60 2.23
CA PHE A 77 7.38 3.06 1.79
C PHE A 77 7.95 2.17 0.68
N GLU A 78 7.73 0.86 0.73
CA GLU A 78 8.08 -0.06 -0.36
C GLU A 78 7.40 0.34 -1.67
N ILE A 79 6.09 0.63 -1.66
CA ILE A 79 5.38 1.14 -2.86
C ILE A 79 6.05 2.40 -3.37
N LYS A 80 6.33 3.37 -2.49
CA LYS A 80 6.94 4.64 -2.89
C LYS A 80 8.32 4.43 -3.52
N GLU A 81 9.12 3.54 -2.95
CA GLU A 81 10.45 3.24 -3.47
C GLU A 81 10.38 2.53 -4.82
N ASP A 82 9.54 1.50 -4.96
CA ASP A 82 9.33 0.82 -6.24
C ASP A 82 8.89 1.80 -7.35
N LEU A 83 8.04 2.79 -7.02
CA LEU A 83 7.65 3.83 -7.96
C LEU A 83 8.79 4.80 -8.31
N ASN A 84 9.67 5.12 -7.36
CA ASN A 84 10.89 5.88 -7.66
C ASN A 84 11.80 5.10 -8.62
N ILE A 85 11.98 3.80 -8.39
CA ILE A 85 12.74 2.92 -9.29
C ILE A 85 12.13 2.92 -10.69
N CYS A 86 10.80 2.79 -10.81
CA CYS A 86 10.13 2.93 -12.11
C CYS A 86 10.43 4.27 -12.81
N CYS A 87 10.56 5.36 -12.06
CA CYS A 87 10.93 6.65 -12.62
C CYS A 87 12.40 6.70 -13.08
N ASP A 88 13.32 6.19 -12.27
CA ASP A 88 14.75 6.17 -12.58
C ASP A 88 15.06 5.31 -13.81
N GLU A 89 14.30 4.23 -14.01
CA GLU A 89 14.40 3.34 -15.18
C GLU A 89 13.64 3.87 -16.41
N GLY A 90 12.92 4.98 -16.28
CA GLY A 90 12.13 5.57 -17.38
C GLY A 90 10.82 4.84 -17.69
N ASN A 91 10.40 3.91 -16.84
CA ASN A 91 9.13 3.18 -16.93
C ASN A 91 7.92 4.02 -16.51
N LEU A 92 8.14 5.10 -15.74
CA LEU A 92 7.11 6.01 -15.25
C LEU A 92 7.60 7.45 -15.22
N LYS A 93 6.73 8.44 -15.48
CA LYS A 93 7.11 9.85 -15.29
C LYS A 93 6.83 10.27 -13.87
N LYS A 94 7.67 11.17 -13.34
CA LYS A 94 7.48 11.70 -11.98
C LYS A 94 6.14 12.41 -11.80
N GLU A 95 5.62 13.04 -12.87
CA GLU A 95 4.29 13.67 -12.84
C GLU A 95 3.13 12.67 -12.68
N ASP A 96 3.33 11.39 -12.98
CA ASP A 96 2.31 10.35 -12.82
C ASP A 96 2.17 9.91 -11.35
N ILE A 97 3.16 10.20 -10.50
CA ILE A 97 3.12 9.93 -9.06
C ILE A 97 2.50 11.16 -8.38
N GLN A 98 1.28 11.02 -7.85
CA GLN A 98 0.64 12.08 -7.05
C GLN A 98 1.38 12.25 -5.70
N ASP A 99 1.49 13.49 -5.22
CA ASP A 99 2.02 13.84 -3.89
C ASP A 99 1.19 13.24 -2.74
#